data_AF-A0AAN0IJD9-F1
#
_entry.id   AF-A0AAN0IJD9-F1
#
_cell.length_a   1.000
_cell.length_b   1.000
_cell.length_c   1.000
_cell.angle_alpha   90.00
_cell.angle_beta   90.00
_cell.angle_gamma   90.00
#
_symmetry.space_group_name_H-M   'P 1'
#
loop_
_entity.id
_entity.type
_entity.pdbx_description
1 polymer ?
#
loop_
_entity_poly.entity_id
_entity_poly.type
_entity_poly.pdbx_seq_one_letter_code
_entity_poly.pdbx_strand_id
1 'polypeptide(L)'
;YTEKRIYLHNRLPTWVQSMLPRVFYIIEKSWNYYPYTLTEYTCSFLPRFLIQIDTTYQDNNGSSENALDLAPDLLEQREVDHVDILSDEFSSRETTPEEDCHAFVSSKTGRGPLQEGWKESTEPIMCSYKAVKVFFEVWGLQTRVEAGVHRAVRDIILKGHKQAFLWIDEWHGLTMEDIREYERKVHEETNRMVLSNGTGAVADGATP
;
A
#
# COMPACT_ATOMS: atom_id res chain seq x y z
N TYR A 1 -2.60 6.03 16.01
CA TYR A 1 -1.88 4.76 16.13
C TYR A 1 -2.86 3.65 15.76
N THR A 2 -2.43 2.72 14.92
CA THR A 2 -3.17 1.50 14.60
C THR A 2 -2.23 0.30 14.66
N GLU A 3 -2.76 -0.85 15.05
CA GLU A 3 -2.05 -2.12 15.02
C GLU A 3 -2.95 -3.17 14.35
N LYS A 4 -2.40 -3.90 13.38
CA LYS A 4 -3.13 -4.95 12.66
C LYS A 4 -2.28 -6.22 12.58
N ARG A 5 -2.95 -7.36 12.62
CA ARG A 5 -2.35 -8.68 12.37
C ARG A 5 -2.82 -9.19 11.03
N ILE A 6 -1.89 -9.38 10.11
CA ILE A 6 -2.13 -9.79 8.73
C ILE A 6 -1.73 -11.25 8.56
N TYR A 7 -2.72 -12.10 8.26
CA TYR A 7 -2.51 -13.53 8.05
C TYR A 7 -2.31 -13.83 6.56
N LEU A 8 -1.13 -14.34 6.18
CA LEU A 8 -0.71 -14.45 4.77
C LEU A 8 -0.74 -15.87 4.20
N HIS A 9 -1.39 -16.83 4.87
CA HIS A 9 -1.13 -18.26 4.68
C HIS A 9 -1.34 -18.82 3.25
N ASN A 10 -2.06 -18.11 2.37
CA ASN A 10 -2.28 -18.47 0.95
C ASN A 10 -1.80 -17.41 -0.06
N ARG A 11 -1.19 -16.32 0.40
CA ARG A 11 -0.82 -15.17 -0.45
C ARG A 11 0.69 -15.10 -0.74
N LEU A 12 1.49 -15.98 -0.13
CA LEU A 12 2.93 -16.04 -0.35
C LEU A 12 3.31 -17.00 -1.47
N PRO A 13 4.44 -16.78 -2.17
CA PRO A 13 4.99 -17.75 -3.10
C PRO A 13 5.24 -19.11 -2.42
N THR A 14 5.04 -20.22 -3.15
CA THR A 14 5.13 -21.59 -2.62
C THR A 14 6.46 -21.88 -1.90
N TRP A 15 7.57 -21.37 -2.42
CA TRP A 15 8.89 -21.56 -1.81
C TRP A 15 9.02 -20.83 -0.46
N VAL A 16 8.32 -19.71 -0.26
CA VAL A 16 8.29 -18.99 1.02
C VAL A 16 7.38 -19.75 2.00
N GLN A 17 6.24 -20.25 1.52
CA GLN A 17 5.34 -21.06 2.35
C GLN A 17 6.03 -22.30 2.91
N SER A 18 6.92 -22.95 2.15
CA SER A 18 7.69 -24.11 2.65
C SER A 18 8.68 -23.80 3.77
N MET A 19 9.03 -22.53 3.97
CA MET A 19 10.00 -22.10 4.97
C MET A 19 9.35 -21.56 6.26
N LEU A 20 8.06 -21.23 6.22
CA LEU A 20 7.34 -20.60 7.33
C LEU A 20 6.42 -21.62 8.02
N PRO A 21 6.19 -21.48 9.34
CA PRO A 21 5.22 -22.32 10.03
C PRO A 21 3.82 -22.03 9.47
N ARG A 22 2.90 -22.99 9.60
CA ARG A 22 1.51 -22.83 9.11
C ARG A 22 0.76 -21.66 9.75
N VAL A 23 1.18 -21.28 10.96
CA VAL A 23 0.58 -20.18 11.72
C VAL A 23 1.66 -19.13 11.98
N PHE A 24 1.78 -18.17 11.07
CA PHE A 24 2.49 -16.91 11.30
C PHE A 24 1.62 -15.75 10.81
N TYR A 25 1.93 -14.55 11.28
CA TYR A 25 1.30 -13.32 10.82
C TYR A 25 2.33 -12.20 10.75
N ILE A 26 2.02 -11.20 9.94
CA ILE A 26 2.73 -9.92 9.92
C ILE A 26 1.99 -8.97 10.85
N ILE A 27 2.74 -8.23 11.66
CA ILE A 27 2.20 -7.18 12.53
C ILE A 27 2.49 -5.85 11.83
N GLU A 28 1.44 -5.14 11.41
CA GLU A 28 1.50 -3.76 10.97
C GLU A 28 1.28 -2.85 12.18
N LYS A 29 2.20 -1.93 12.45
CA LYS A 29 2.00 -0.80 13.37
C LYS A 29 2.11 0.47 12.56
N SER A 30 1.15 1.38 12.71
CA SER A 30 1.15 2.64 11.99
C SER A 30 0.87 3.83 12.90
N TRP A 31 1.68 4.87 12.75
CA TRP A 31 1.55 6.14 13.43
C TRP A 31 1.32 7.22 12.38
N ASN A 32 0.06 7.64 12.28
CA ASN A 32 -0.37 8.73 11.40
C ASN A 32 -0.28 10.06 12.15
N TYR A 33 0.70 10.88 11.76
CA TYR A 33 0.93 12.27 12.20
C TYR A 33 0.84 13.20 11.00
N TYR A 34 -0.19 13.02 10.15
CA TYR A 34 -0.31 13.73 8.87
C TYR A 34 0.12 15.20 9.00
N PRO A 35 1.06 15.66 8.14
CA PRO A 35 1.49 15.07 6.87
C PRO A 35 2.64 14.05 6.94
N TYR A 36 3.04 13.57 8.13
CA TYR A 36 4.03 12.48 8.25
C TYR A 36 3.39 11.20 8.77
N THR A 37 3.74 10.06 8.18
CA THR A 37 3.28 8.75 8.63
C THR A 37 4.46 7.79 8.73
N LEU A 38 4.56 7.08 9.84
CA LEU A 38 5.48 5.97 10.02
C LEU A 38 4.68 4.66 10.07
N THR A 39 5.06 3.68 9.27
CA THR A 39 4.48 2.34 9.32
C THR A 39 5.58 1.29 9.40
N GLU A 40 5.44 0.36 10.33
CA GLU A 40 6.36 -0.76 10.55
C GLU A 40 5.64 -2.08 10.36
N TYR A 41 6.27 -3.00 9.64
CA TYR A 41 5.83 -4.39 9.51
C TYR A 41 6.88 -5.31 10.11
N THR A 42 6.48 -6.11 11.08
CA THR A 42 7.33 -7.16 11.68
C THR A 42 6.68 -8.53 11.50
N CYS A 43 7.46 -9.60 11.59
CA CYS A 43 6.95 -10.96 11.45
C CYS A 43 6.89 -11.67 12.80
N SER A 44 5.78 -12.36 13.08
CA SER A 44 5.62 -13.14 14.32
C SER A 44 6.60 -14.31 14.46
N PHE A 45 7.24 -14.73 13.36
CA PHE A 45 8.15 -15.87 13.31
C PHE A 45 9.61 -15.48 13.02
N LEU A 46 9.82 -14.41 12.25
CA LEU A 46 11.14 -13.95 11.84
C LEU A 46 11.54 -12.71 12.66
N PRO A 47 12.30 -12.86 13.76
CA PRO A 47 12.53 -11.79 14.73
C PRO A 47 13.32 -10.59 14.19
N ARG A 48 14.02 -10.75 13.07
CA ARG A 48 14.81 -9.69 12.41
C ARG A 48 14.23 -9.25 11.06
N PHE A 49 12.97 -9.62 10.78
CA PHE A 49 12.27 -9.10 9.63
C PHE A 49 11.60 -7.77 9.99
N LEU A 50 11.97 -6.71 9.27
CA LEU A 50 11.37 -5.38 9.40
C LEU A 50 11.15 -4.78 8.02
N ILE A 51 9.95 -4.26 7.78
CA ILE A 51 9.70 -3.27 6.73
C ILE A 51 9.36 -1.97 7.45
N GLN A 52 10.11 -0.91 7.20
CA GLN A 52 9.78 0.43 7.67
C GLN A 52 9.43 1.30 6.47
N ILE A 53 8.30 2.00 6.56
CA ILE A 53 7.84 2.95 5.54
C ILE A 53 7.64 4.30 6.21
N ASP A 54 8.52 5.23 5.89
CA ASP A 54 8.37 6.65 6.20
C ASP A 54 7.63 7.32 5.05
N THR A 55 6.54 8.04 5.31
CA THR A 55 5.76 8.77 4.30
C THR A 55 5.66 10.24 4.65
N THR A 56 5.86 11.12 3.68
CA THR A 56 5.41 12.51 3.73
C THR A 56 4.55 12.86 2.51
N TYR A 57 3.77 13.93 2.63
CA TYR A 57 2.87 14.40 1.58
C TYR A 57 3.18 15.86 1.26
N GLN A 58 3.27 16.21 -0.02
CA GLN A 58 3.49 17.58 -0.47
C GLN A 58 2.62 17.92 -1.68
N ASP A 59 2.22 19.18 -1.80
CA ASP A 59 1.39 19.70 -2.89
C ASP A 59 2.25 20.01 -4.14
N ASN A 60 2.84 18.96 -4.70
CA ASN A 60 3.60 19.01 -5.96
C ASN A 60 3.41 17.69 -6.74
N ASN A 61 3.99 17.64 -7.94
CA ASN A 61 3.92 16.51 -8.87
C ASN A 61 5.03 15.46 -8.67
N GLY A 62 5.71 15.43 -7.51
CA GLY A 62 6.83 14.52 -7.28
C GLY A 62 8.21 15.13 -7.56
N SER A 63 8.30 16.47 -7.63
CA SER A 63 9.52 17.22 -7.97
C SER A 63 10.51 17.41 -6.82
N SER A 64 10.21 16.95 -5.60
CA SER A 64 11.12 17.10 -4.45
C SER A 64 12.11 15.94 -4.35
N GLU A 65 13.39 16.25 -4.51
CA GLU A 65 14.46 15.25 -4.48
C GLU A 65 14.59 14.53 -3.14
N ASN A 66 14.57 15.22 -1.98
CA ASN A 66 14.74 14.60 -0.67
C ASN A 66 13.63 15.01 0.31
N ALA A 67 12.37 14.73 -0.05
CA ALA A 67 11.20 15.18 0.71
C ALA A 67 11.16 14.75 2.18
N LEU A 68 11.84 13.65 2.53
CA LEU A 68 11.91 13.07 3.88
C LEU A 68 13.18 13.46 4.65
N ASP A 69 14.00 14.37 4.11
CA ASP A 69 15.27 14.78 4.71
C ASP A 69 16.15 13.59 5.13
N LEU A 70 16.24 12.58 4.24
CA LEU A 70 17.07 11.40 4.47
C LEU A 70 18.53 11.82 4.68
N ALA A 71 19.19 11.15 5.62
CA ALA A 71 20.61 11.33 5.87
C ALA A 71 21.44 10.99 4.60
N PRO A 72 22.60 11.64 4.38
CA PRO A 72 23.36 11.51 3.13
C PRO A 72 23.71 10.06 2.75
N ASP A 73 24.03 9.22 3.73
CA ASP A 73 24.38 7.81 3.55
C ASP A 73 23.18 6.97 3.06
N LEU A 74 21.98 7.25 3.57
CA LEU A 74 20.75 6.61 3.09
C LEU A 74 20.31 7.17 1.74
N LEU A 75 20.52 8.46 1.52
CA LEU A 75 20.19 9.15 0.28
C LEU A 75 21.00 8.60 -0.89
N GLU A 76 22.29 8.34 -0.68
CA GLU A 76 23.19 7.75 -1.70
C GLU A 76 22.83 6.30 -2.05
N GLN A 77 22.33 5.53 -1.08
CA GLN A 77 21.96 4.13 -1.27
C GLN A 77 20.57 3.92 -1.88
N ARG A 78 19.73 4.96 -1.91
CA ARG A 78 18.33 4.80 -2.33
C ARG A 78 18.23 4.57 -3.83
N GLU A 79 17.19 3.84 -4.20
CA GLU A 79 16.64 3.83 -5.56
C GLU A 79 15.36 4.66 -5.57
N VAL A 80 15.16 5.48 -6.61
CA VAL A 80 13.94 6.28 -6.78
C VAL A 80 13.05 5.60 -7.81
N ASP A 81 11.83 5.24 -7.40
CA ASP A 81 10.80 4.64 -8.24
C ASP A 81 9.60 5.58 -8.33
N HIS A 82 9.33 6.11 -9.52
CA HIS A 82 8.19 6.97 -9.78
C HIS A 82 6.98 6.11 -10.17
N VAL A 83 6.08 5.90 -9.22
CA VAL A 83 4.84 5.15 -9.44
C VAL A 83 3.82 6.02 -10.20
N ASP A 84 3.32 5.54 -11.33
CA ASP A 84 2.29 6.21 -12.13
C ASP A 84 0.98 5.42 -12.14
N ILE A 85 -0.07 6.00 -11.58
CA ILE A 85 -1.40 5.38 -11.54
C ILE A 85 -2.04 5.24 -12.93
N LEU A 86 -1.54 5.92 -13.96
CA LEU A 86 -2.03 5.77 -15.32
C LEU A 86 -1.29 4.65 -16.06
N SER A 87 0.03 4.75 -16.17
CA SER A 87 0.84 3.90 -17.05
C SER A 87 1.35 2.61 -16.42
N ASP A 88 1.47 2.54 -15.09
CA ASP A 88 2.06 1.36 -14.47
C ASP A 88 1.05 0.21 -14.44
N GLU A 89 1.47 -0.97 -14.86
CA GLU A 89 0.65 -2.17 -14.86
C GLU A 89 0.92 -3.03 -13.62
N PHE A 90 -0.08 -3.83 -13.22
CA PHE A 90 0.11 -4.85 -12.20
C PHE A 90 0.83 -6.05 -12.77
N SER A 91 1.65 -6.70 -11.94
CA SER A 91 2.45 -7.86 -12.34
C SER A 91 1.63 -9.10 -12.79
N SER A 92 0.29 -9.12 -12.71
CA SER A 92 -0.46 -10.34 -13.01
C SER A 92 -1.98 -10.29 -13.30
N ARG A 93 -2.62 -9.19 -13.71
CA ARG A 93 -4.06 -9.22 -14.08
C ARG A 93 -4.44 -8.23 -15.19
N GLU A 94 -5.41 -8.64 -16.02
CA GLU A 94 -6.13 -7.74 -16.94
C GLU A 94 -6.91 -6.69 -16.12
N THR A 95 -6.74 -5.41 -16.46
CA THR A 95 -7.46 -4.29 -15.86
C THR A 95 -8.95 -4.41 -16.18
N THR A 96 -9.82 -4.37 -15.17
CA THR A 96 -11.26 -4.29 -15.42
C THR A 96 -11.66 -2.85 -15.78
N PRO A 97 -12.78 -2.62 -16.49
CA PRO A 97 -13.23 -1.26 -16.84
C PRO A 97 -13.41 -0.33 -15.63
N GLU A 98 -13.76 -0.88 -14.47
CA GLU A 98 -13.90 -0.15 -13.20
C GLU A 98 -12.55 0.22 -12.57
N GLU A 99 -11.46 -0.38 -13.05
CA GLU A 99 -10.08 -0.11 -12.62
C GLU A 99 -9.31 0.77 -13.65
N ASP A 100 -10.00 1.30 -14.66
CA ASP A 100 -9.37 2.04 -15.76
C ASP A 100 -9.32 3.56 -15.54
N CYS A 101 -8.12 4.05 -15.19
CA CYS A 101 -7.86 5.47 -15.03
C CYS A 101 -7.96 6.27 -16.35
N HIS A 102 -7.87 5.62 -17.51
CA HIS A 102 -8.06 6.26 -18.82
C HIS A 102 -9.54 6.54 -19.15
N ALA A 103 -10.47 5.85 -18.48
CA ALA A 103 -11.90 5.97 -18.76
C ALA A 103 -12.67 6.67 -17.63
N PHE A 104 -12.16 6.62 -16.40
CA PHE A 104 -12.87 7.15 -15.24
C PHE A 104 -12.99 8.68 -15.24
N VAL A 105 -14.20 9.17 -14.99
CA VAL A 105 -14.49 10.59 -14.73
C VAL A 105 -15.35 10.68 -13.48
N SER A 106 -14.86 11.40 -12.47
CA SER A 106 -15.61 11.64 -11.23
C SER A 106 -16.84 12.50 -11.50
N SER A 107 -18.01 11.99 -11.15
CA SER A 107 -19.28 12.72 -11.22
C SER A 107 -19.39 13.83 -10.17
N LYS A 108 -18.71 13.70 -9.03
CA LYS A 108 -18.71 14.71 -7.96
C LYS A 108 -17.74 15.86 -8.18
N THR A 109 -16.59 15.59 -8.82
CA THR A 109 -15.49 16.57 -8.93
C THR A 109 -15.14 16.95 -10.36
N GLY A 110 -15.58 16.18 -11.36
CA GLY A 110 -15.22 16.35 -12.76
C GLY A 110 -13.77 15.95 -13.09
N ARG A 111 -13.02 15.36 -12.14
CA ARG A 111 -11.64 14.92 -12.37
C ARG A 111 -11.60 13.66 -13.22
N GLY A 112 -10.56 13.54 -14.06
CA GLY A 112 -10.43 12.49 -15.06
C GLY A 112 -11.15 12.86 -16.38
N PRO A 113 -10.97 12.05 -17.44
CA PRO A 113 -10.09 10.89 -17.50
C PRO A 113 -8.61 11.31 -17.47
N LEU A 114 -7.75 10.46 -16.92
CA LEU A 114 -6.32 10.73 -16.94
C LEU A 114 -5.75 10.45 -18.33
N GLN A 115 -4.85 11.33 -18.78
CA GLN A 115 -4.15 11.22 -20.06
C GLN A 115 -2.64 11.24 -19.83
N GLU A 116 -1.88 10.86 -20.85
CA GLU A 116 -0.42 10.97 -20.80
C GLU A 116 -0.01 12.41 -20.46
N GLY A 117 0.92 12.56 -19.51
CA GLY A 117 1.33 13.87 -19.00
C GLY A 117 0.40 14.49 -17.94
N TRP A 118 -0.60 13.75 -17.43
CA TRP A 118 -1.55 14.27 -16.43
C TRP A 118 -0.89 14.93 -15.21
N LYS A 119 0.29 14.45 -14.80
CA LYS A 119 1.07 14.98 -13.66
C LYS A 119 1.41 16.47 -13.80
N GLU A 120 1.55 16.97 -15.03
CA GLU A 120 1.92 18.37 -15.32
C GLU A 120 0.70 19.26 -15.59
N SER A 121 -0.46 18.67 -15.90
CA SER A 121 -1.65 19.40 -16.33
C SER A 121 -2.83 19.30 -15.36
N THR A 122 -2.66 18.64 -14.21
CA THR A 122 -3.72 18.39 -13.23
C THR A 122 -3.57 19.30 -12.02
N GLU A 123 -4.65 20.00 -11.67
CA GLU A 123 -4.78 20.73 -10.42
C GLU A 123 -6.15 20.42 -9.75
N PRO A 124 -6.19 20.22 -8.42
CA PRO A 124 -5.04 20.13 -7.52
C PRO A 124 -4.28 18.81 -7.68
N ILE A 125 -2.98 18.83 -7.37
CA ILE A 125 -2.10 17.65 -7.34
C ILE A 125 -1.32 17.60 -6.02
N MET A 126 -1.05 16.39 -5.57
CA MET A 126 -0.15 16.11 -4.45
C MET A 126 0.68 14.87 -4.74
N CYS A 127 1.83 14.76 -4.08
CA CYS A 127 2.69 13.59 -4.14
C CYS A 127 2.87 13.02 -2.73
N SER A 128 2.80 11.69 -2.62
CA SER A 128 3.23 10.98 -1.42
C SER A 128 4.63 10.41 -1.65
N TYR A 129 5.59 10.84 -0.83
CA TYR A 129 6.97 10.38 -0.88
C TYR A 129 7.15 9.30 0.17
N LYS A 130 7.48 8.08 -0.26
CA LYS A 130 7.55 6.89 0.60
C LYS A 130 8.96 6.31 0.59
N ALA A 131 9.71 6.49 1.68
CA ALA A 131 10.99 5.79 1.86
C ALA A 131 10.71 4.43 2.48
N VAL A 132 10.94 3.36 1.69
CA VAL A 132 10.74 1.98 2.11
C VAL A 132 12.10 1.38 2.45
N LYS A 133 12.25 0.87 3.66
CA LYS A 133 13.43 0.14 4.13
C LYS A 133 13.02 -1.28 4.46
N VAL A 134 13.73 -2.27 3.92
CA VAL A 134 13.48 -3.69 4.22
C VAL A 134 14.74 -4.27 4.84
N PHE A 135 14.58 -4.94 5.97
CA PHE A 135 15.64 -5.67 6.66
C PHE A 135 15.22 -7.14 6.75
N PHE A 136 16.03 -8.03 6.18
CA PHE A 136 15.81 -9.47 6.30
C PHE A 136 17.13 -10.24 6.41
N GLU A 137 17.49 -10.60 7.65
CA GLU A 137 18.77 -11.23 7.97
C GLU A 137 18.70 -12.78 7.94
N VAL A 138 18.40 -13.36 6.78
CA VAL A 138 18.51 -14.81 6.57
C VAL A 138 19.58 -15.12 5.53
N TRP A 139 20.59 -15.89 5.96
CA TRP A 139 21.73 -16.25 5.13
C TRP A 139 21.29 -16.95 3.84
N GLY A 140 21.85 -16.49 2.71
CA GLY A 140 21.56 -17.02 1.37
C GLY A 140 20.22 -16.58 0.76
N LEU A 141 19.37 -15.85 1.49
CA LEU A 141 18.04 -15.42 1.01
C LEU A 141 17.80 -13.91 1.09
N GLN A 142 18.67 -13.15 1.78
CA GLN A 142 18.54 -11.72 2.01
C GLN A 142 18.11 -10.94 0.76
N THR A 143 19.00 -10.83 -0.23
CA THR A 143 18.77 -10.03 -1.45
C THR A 143 17.49 -10.42 -2.20
N ARG A 144 17.21 -11.73 -2.30
CA ARG A 144 16.04 -12.23 -3.03
C ARG A 144 14.74 -11.88 -2.32
N VAL A 145 14.70 -11.98 -0.99
CA VAL A 145 13.51 -11.66 -0.19
C VAL A 145 13.31 -10.15 -0.13
N GLU A 146 14.34 -9.36 0.14
CA GLU A 146 14.25 -7.89 0.20
C GLU A 146 13.74 -7.33 -1.13
N ALA A 147 14.30 -7.76 -2.27
CA ALA A 147 13.82 -7.38 -3.59
C ALA A 147 12.38 -7.88 -3.89
N GLY A 148 11.99 -9.02 -3.34
CA GLY A 148 10.61 -9.52 -3.42
C GLY A 148 9.63 -8.65 -2.64
N VAL A 149 10.02 -8.22 -1.44
CA VAL A 149 9.22 -7.34 -0.58
C VAL A 149 9.08 -5.96 -1.20
N HIS A 150 10.14 -5.36 -1.72
CA HIS A 150 10.06 -4.06 -2.41
C HIS A 150 9.06 -4.09 -3.57
N ARG A 151 9.08 -5.14 -4.41
CA ARG A 151 8.10 -5.32 -5.49
C ARG A 151 6.67 -5.46 -4.95
N ALA A 152 6.47 -6.24 -3.90
CA ALA A 152 5.14 -6.39 -3.28
C ALA A 152 4.63 -5.06 -2.69
N VAL A 153 5.50 -4.29 -2.03
CA VAL A 153 5.15 -2.97 -1.49
C VAL A 153 4.80 -2.00 -2.63
N ARG A 154 5.59 -1.99 -3.71
CA ARG A 154 5.30 -1.19 -4.91
C ARG A 154 3.93 -1.51 -5.50
N ASP A 155 3.61 -2.78 -5.70
CA ASP A 155 2.32 -3.22 -6.27
C ASP A 155 1.14 -2.82 -5.36
N ILE A 156 1.29 -2.91 -4.03
CA ILE A 156 0.29 -2.46 -3.05
C ILE A 156 0.10 -0.95 -3.12
N ILE A 157 1.20 -0.17 -3.20
CA ILE A 157 1.15 1.29 -3.31
C ILE A 157 0.44 1.70 -4.60
N LEU A 158 0.83 1.12 -5.74
CA LEU A 158 0.19 1.40 -7.03
C LEU A 158 -1.31 1.11 -6.97
N LYS A 159 -1.69 -0.07 -6.45
CA LYS A 159 -3.09 -0.46 -6.31
C LYS A 159 -3.88 0.51 -5.45
N GLY A 160 -3.34 0.85 -4.28
CA GLY A 160 -4.00 1.76 -3.34
C GLY A 160 -4.23 3.15 -3.94
N HIS A 161 -3.26 3.68 -4.69
CA HIS A 161 -3.41 5.02 -5.30
C HIS A 161 -4.34 5.01 -6.52
N LYS A 162 -4.31 3.95 -7.35
CA LYS A 162 -5.31 3.77 -8.42
C LYS A 162 -6.73 3.75 -7.84
N GLN A 163 -6.96 2.93 -6.81
CA GLN A 163 -8.26 2.83 -6.14
C GLN A 163 -8.67 4.15 -5.49
N ALA A 164 -7.74 4.88 -4.85
CA ALA A 164 -8.02 6.19 -4.28
C ALA A 164 -8.52 7.20 -5.32
N PHE A 165 -7.98 7.16 -6.55
CA PHE A 165 -8.46 8.01 -7.65
C PHE A 165 -9.83 7.55 -8.18
N LEU A 166 -9.98 6.26 -8.48
CA LEU A 166 -11.20 5.69 -9.05
C LEU A 166 -12.39 5.78 -8.09
N TRP A 167 -12.14 5.81 -6.78
CA TRP A 167 -13.17 5.93 -5.76
C TRP A 167 -13.34 7.36 -5.23
N ILE A 168 -12.86 8.39 -5.96
CA ILE A 168 -13.11 9.79 -5.60
C ILE A 168 -14.58 10.03 -5.26
N ASP A 169 -15.49 9.48 -6.06
CA ASP A 169 -16.92 9.69 -5.84
C ASP A 169 -17.43 9.02 -4.56
N GLU A 170 -16.75 8.01 -4.01
CA GLU A 170 -17.14 7.34 -2.77
C GLU A 170 -16.69 8.11 -1.53
N TRP A 171 -15.45 8.63 -1.53
CA TRP A 171 -14.89 9.30 -0.36
C TRP A 171 -15.01 10.83 -0.39
N HIS A 172 -15.17 11.45 -1.56
CA HIS A 172 -15.26 12.90 -1.66
C HIS A 172 -16.53 13.42 -1.00
N GLY A 173 -16.35 14.31 -0.02
CA GLY A 173 -17.40 14.89 0.80
C GLY A 173 -17.69 14.15 2.11
N LEU A 174 -17.01 13.04 2.39
CA LEU A 174 -17.12 12.37 3.69
C LEU A 174 -16.52 13.25 4.79
N THR A 175 -17.20 13.27 5.94
CA THR A 175 -16.67 13.90 7.15
C THR A 175 -15.73 12.95 7.90
N MET A 176 -14.94 13.47 8.82
CA MET A 176 -14.13 12.63 9.72
C MET A 176 -14.98 11.67 10.55
N GLU A 177 -16.24 12.01 10.83
CA GLU A 177 -17.15 11.12 11.54
C GLU A 177 -17.59 9.95 10.66
N ASP A 178 -17.92 10.22 9.39
CA ASP A 178 -18.24 9.17 8.41
C ASP A 178 -17.06 8.21 8.22
N ILE A 179 -15.84 8.74 8.16
CA ILE A 179 -14.60 7.95 8.06
C ILE A 179 -14.46 7.03 9.28
N ARG A 180 -14.64 7.56 10.50
CA ARG A 180 -14.52 6.76 11.74
C ARG A 180 -15.56 5.66 11.81
N GLU A 181 -16.80 5.96 11.43
CA GLU A 181 -17.88 4.99 11.40
C GLU A 181 -17.64 3.89 10.35
N TYR A 182 -17.10 4.26 9.19
CA TYR A 182 -16.66 3.32 8.17
C TYR A 182 -15.51 2.42 8.70
N GLU A 183 -14.45 3.00 9.28
CA GLU A 183 -13.34 2.26 9.87
C GLU A 183 -13.82 1.26 10.94
N ARG A 184 -14.76 1.67 11.79
CA ARG A 184 -15.35 0.80 12.81
C ARG A 184 -16.07 -0.40 12.19
N LYS A 185 -16.92 -0.18 11.19
CA LYS A 185 -17.64 -1.25 10.49
C LYS A 185 -16.69 -2.23 9.81
N VAL A 186 -15.70 -1.72 9.07
CA VAL A 186 -14.71 -2.54 8.38
C VAL A 186 -13.88 -3.35 9.38
N HIS A 187 -13.51 -2.76 10.51
CA HIS A 187 -12.80 -3.47 11.58
C HIS A 187 -13.62 -4.63 12.14
N GLU A 188 -14.89 -4.39 12.47
CA GLU A 188 -15.80 -5.42 12.99
C GLU A 188 -16.02 -6.56 11.99
N GLU A 189 -16.26 -6.23 10.72
CA GLU A 189 -16.46 -7.21 9.66
C GLU A 189 -15.20 -8.04 9.38
N THR A 190 -14.04 -7.40 9.31
CA THR A 190 -12.75 -8.08 9.12
C THR A 190 -12.50 -9.08 10.25
N ASN A 191 -12.71 -8.66 11.50
CA ASN A 191 -12.54 -9.54 12.65
C ASN A 191 -13.53 -10.71 12.62
N ARG A 192 -14.79 -10.47 12.23
CA ARG A 192 -15.79 -11.53 12.05
C ARG A 192 -15.35 -12.55 11.00
N MET A 193 -14.83 -12.10 9.85
CA MET A 193 -14.33 -12.98 8.79
C MET A 193 -13.12 -13.81 9.24
N VAL A 194 -12.19 -13.22 10.00
CA VAL A 194 -11.05 -13.95 10.56
C VAL A 194 -11.51 -15.03 11.53
N LEU A 195 -12.50 -14.72 12.39
CA LEU A 195 -13.07 -15.67 13.34
C LEU A 195 -13.87 -16.78 12.64
N SER A 196 -14.66 -16.46 11.61
CA SER A 196 -15.46 -17.44 10.86
C SER A 196 -14.58 -18.37 10.01
N ASN A 197 -13.52 -17.84 9.40
CA ASN A 197 -12.62 -18.61 8.56
C ASN A 197 -11.62 -19.45 9.37
N GLY A 198 -11.60 -19.29 10.70
CA GLY A 198 -10.97 -20.21 11.66
C GLY A 198 -11.54 -21.63 11.61
N THR A 199 -12.67 -21.84 10.92
CA THR A 199 -13.20 -23.15 10.54
C THR A 199 -13.42 -23.21 9.02
N GLY A 200 -12.33 -23.28 8.25
CA GLY A 200 -12.29 -23.84 6.89
C GLY A 200 -13.40 -23.44 5.90
N ALA A 201 -13.34 -22.22 5.36
CA ALA A 201 -13.75 -21.87 3.98
C ALA A 201 -13.49 -20.37 3.78
N VAL A 202 -12.75 -20.02 2.73
CA VAL A 202 -12.43 -18.63 2.37
C VAL A 202 -13.49 -18.12 1.40
N ALA A 203 -14.14 -17.00 1.71
CA ALA A 203 -14.91 -16.25 0.73
C ALA A 203 -13.96 -15.36 -0.09
N ASP A 204 -14.09 -15.47 -1.41
CA ASP A 204 -13.45 -14.61 -2.39
C ASP A 204 -13.88 -13.15 -2.23
N GLY A 205 -12.94 -12.25 -2.53
CA GLY A 205 -13.20 -10.90 -3.02
C GLY A 205 -14.18 -10.05 -2.21
N ALA A 206 -13.69 -9.40 -1.16
CA ALA A 206 -14.27 -8.14 -0.70
C ALA A 206 -13.29 -7.03 -1.05
N THR A 207 -13.43 -6.52 -2.28
CA THR A 207 -13.11 -5.13 -2.59
C THR A 207 -14.27 -4.28 -2.03
N PRO A 208 -14.04 -3.09 -1.46
CA PRO A 208 -14.98 -1.99 -1.64
C PRO A 208 -15.24 -1.76 -3.14
#